data_AF-A0A4U0P685-F1
#
_entry.id   AF-A0A4U0P685-F1
#
_cell.length_a   1.000
_cell.length_b   1.000
_cell.length_c   1.000
_cell.angle_alpha   90.00
_cell.angle_beta   90.00
_cell.angle_gamma   90.00
#
_symmetry.space_group_name_H-M   'P 1'
#
loop_
_entity.id
_entity.type
_entity.pdbx_description
1 polymer ?
#
loop_
_entity_poly.entity_id
_entity_poly.type
_entity_poly.pdbx_seq_one_letter_code
_entity_poly.pdbx_strand_id
1 'polypeptide(L)'
;MSWVINVARAKGSSTLVLENGDRVLKNHIFFAILGYLIGFIFLFFVGLGFYDSWELAPGETWTLYIFPAIMLLALLYGFIYITFYYYNHRVIYNSETVTAYDAWGRAKSIRWTDLKDAEFNVVMQEIRPYSKQGCRIVMGRYLYGLDDFTQGFATHHPYLVQRILDRPLF
;
A
#
# COMPACT_ATOMS: atom_id res chain seq x y z
N MET A 1 -2.84 19.22 -13.69
CA MET A 1 -2.46 18.48 -12.46
C MET A 1 -3.42 18.67 -11.29
N SER A 2 -3.95 19.87 -11.02
CA SER A 2 -4.90 20.13 -9.90
C SER A 2 -6.18 19.28 -9.92
N TRP A 3 -6.73 18.99 -11.10
CA TRP A 3 -7.96 18.19 -11.23
C TRP A 3 -7.80 16.72 -10.79
N VAL A 4 -6.69 16.06 -11.17
CA VAL A 4 -6.41 14.67 -10.78
C VAL A 4 -6.21 14.57 -9.26
N ILE A 5 -5.57 15.57 -8.65
CA ILE A 5 -5.40 15.65 -7.20
C ILE A 5 -6.76 15.83 -6.51
N ASN A 6 -7.66 16.67 -7.03
CA ASN A 6 -8.99 16.88 -6.46
C ASN A 6 -9.91 15.65 -6.60
N VAL A 7 -9.84 14.92 -7.72
CA VAL A 7 -10.59 13.66 -7.90
C VAL A 7 -10.04 12.57 -6.98
N ALA A 8 -8.72 12.50 -6.81
CA ALA A 8 -8.09 11.60 -5.85
C ALA A 8 -8.43 11.98 -4.39
N ARG A 9 -8.55 13.27 -4.07
CA ARG A 9 -8.98 13.77 -2.75
C ARG A 9 -10.46 13.45 -2.47
N ALA A 10 -11.32 13.59 -3.47
CA ALA A 10 -12.74 13.28 -3.38
C ALA A 10 -13.01 11.77 -3.18
N LYS A 11 -12.16 10.89 -3.74
CA LYS A 11 -12.17 9.45 -3.41
C LYS A 11 -11.44 9.15 -2.09
N GLY A 12 -10.41 9.92 -1.76
CA GLY A 12 -9.68 9.83 -0.48
C GLY A 12 -10.54 10.12 0.74
N SER A 13 -11.65 10.86 0.58
CA SER A 13 -12.62 11.17 1.64
C SER A 13 -13.88 10.28 1.63
N SER A 14 -14.02 9.35 0.70
CA SER A 14 -15.21 8.48 0.65
C SER A 14 -14.96 7.20 1.45
N THR A 15 -15.07 7.28 2.78
CA THR A 15 -15.26 6.06 3.57
C THR A 15 -16.61 5.46 3.21
N LEU A 16 -16.63 4.17 2.90
CA LEU A 16 -17.88 3.46 2.68
C LEU A 16 -18.41 3.03 4.05
N VAL A 17 -19.49 3.65 4.49
CA VAL A 17 -20.18 3.29 5.74
C VAL A 17 -21.18 2.17 5.41
N LEU A 18 -21.02 1.04 6.07
CA LEU A 18 -21.92 -0.11 5.95
C LEU A 18 -23.19 0.12 6.80
N GLU A 19 -24.26 -0.63 6.51
CA GLU A 19 -25.55 -0.51 7.23
C GLU A 19 -25.43 -0.79 8.75
N ASN A 20 -24.42 -1.55 9.15
CA ASN A 20 -24.11 -1.85 10.55
C ASN A 20 -23.25 -0.75 11.24
N GLY A 21 -22.93 0.34 10.55
CA GLY A 21 -22.09 1.43 11.06
C GLY A 21 -20.58 1.22 10.90
N ASP A 22 -20.14 0.08 10.37
CA ASP A 22 -18.72 -0.16 10.08
C ASP A 22 -18.23 0.74 8.95
N ARG A 23 -17.01 1.27 9.10
CA ARG A 23 -16.38 2.12 8.08
C ARG A 23 -15.35 1.33 7.31
N VAL A 24 -15.39 1.40 5.99
CA VAL A 24 -14.54 0.62 5.10
C VAL A 24 -13.64 1.53 4.28
N LEU A 25 -12.35 1.30 4.40
CA LEU A 25 -11.31 1.79 3.51
C LEU A 25 -10.98 0.74 2.47
N LYS A 26 -10.87 1.16 1.20
CA LYS A 26 -10.48 0.27 0.11
C LYS A 26 -9.42 0.93 -0.76
N ASN A 27 -8.49 0.15 -1.24
CA ASN A 27 -7.56 0.55 -2.28
C ASN A 27 -8.22 0.33 -3.65
N HIS A 28 -7.79 1.07 -4.67
CA HIS A 28 -8.31 0.90 -6.02
C HIS A 28 -7.77 -0.37 -6.65
N ILE A 29 -8.66 -1.18 -7.25
CA ILE A 29 -8.27 -2.43 -7.94
C ILE A 29 -7.28 -2.20 -9.09
N PHE A 30 -7.24 -0.98 -9.64
CA PHE A 30 -6.29 -0.58 -10.68
C PHE A 30 -4.82 -0.82 -10.27
N PHE A 31 -4.47 -0.64 -8.98
CA PHE A 31 -3.11 -0.93 -8.53
C PHE A 31 -2.78 -2.42 -8.62
N ALA A 32 -3.74 -3.31 -8.36
CA ALA A 32 -3.55 -4.75 -8.57
C ALA A 32 -3.32 -5.06 -10.06
N ILE A 33 -4.17 -4.53 -10.94
CA ILE A 33 -4.09 -4.73 -12.39
C ILE A 33 -2.73 -4.24 -12.92
N LEU A 34 -2.32 -3.03 -12.51
CA LEU A 34 -1.05 -2.45 -12.93
C LEU A 34 0.14 -3.27 -12.41
N GLY A 35 0.09 -3.75 -11.16
CA GLY A 35 1.09 -4.65 -10.61
C GLY A 35 1.24 -5.91 -11.45
N TYR A 36 0.14 -6.62 -11.71
CA TYR A 36 0.18 -7.82 -12.55
C TYR A 36 0.67 -7.54 -13.96
N LEU A 37 0.26 -6.44 -14.59
CA LEU A 37 0.71 -6.05 -15.93
C LEU A 37 2.24 -5.86 -15.97
N ILE A 38 2.81 -5.15 -14.99
CA ILE A 38 4.27 -4.96 -14.90
C ILE A 38 4.97 -6.30 -14.66
N GLY A 39 4.40 -7.17 -13.82
CA GLY A 39 4.91 -8.52 -13.60
C GLY A 39 4.93 -9.36 -14.89
N PHE A 40 3.87 -9.29 -15.70
CA PHE A 40 3.81 -9.95 -17.01
C PHE A 40 4.87 -9.41 -17.98
N ILE A 41 5.04 -8.09 -18.05
CA ILE A 41 6.08 -7.47 -18.89
C ILE A 41 7.47 -7.90 -18.42
N PHE A 42 7.72 -7.92 -17.11
CA PHE A 42 8.98 -8.41 -16.54
C PHE A 42 9.26 -9.86 -16.94
N LEU A 43 8.28 -10.77 -16.76
CA LEU A 43 8.43 -12.18 -17.13
C LEU A 43 8.62 -12.36 -18.64
N PHE A 44 7.96 -11.55 -19.47
CA PHE A 44 8.13 -11.56 -20.92
C PHE A 44 9.58 -11.25 -21.31
N PHE A 45 10.19 -10.20 -20.76
CA PHE A 45 11.59 -9.86 -21.03
C PHE A 45 12.57 -10.90 -20.49
N VAL A 46 12.30 -11.49 -19.33
CA VAL A 46 13.08 -12.61 -18.81
C VAL A 46 13.00 -13.81 -19.76
N GLY A 47 11.81 -14.14 -20.26
CA GLY A 47 11.58 -15.23 -21.21
C GLY A 47 12.28 -14.99 -22.56
N LEU A 48 12.24 -13.77 -23.09
CA LEU A 48 13.00 -13.38 -24.28
C LEU A 48 14.50 -13.61 -24.10
N GLY A 49 15.06 -13.19 -22.97
CA GLY A 49 16.48 -13.40 -22.69
C GLY A 49 16.87 -14.88 -22.67
N PHE A 50 16.02 -15.75 -22.12
CA PHE A 50 16.25 -17.21 -22.19
C PHE A 50 16.09 -17.79 -23.60
N TYR A 51 15.17 -17.27 -24.41
CA TYR A 51 14.97 -17.70 -25.79
C TYR A 51 16.19 -17.38 -26.67
N ASP A 52 16.77 -16.19 -26.48
CA ASP A 52 17.98 -15.76 -27.19
C ASP A 52 19.28 -16.24 -26.51
N SER A 53 19.20 -17.23 -25.60
CA SER A 53 20.32 -17.80 -24.81
C SER A 53 21.16 -16.78 -24.03
N TRP A 54 20.66 -15.56 -23.84
CA TRP A 54 21.42 -14.38 -23.41
C TRP A 54 22.73 -14.21 -24.22
N GLU A 55 22.79 -14.75 -25.45
CA GLU A 55 24.02 -14.90 -26.22
C GLU A 55 24.50 -13.55 -26.78
N LEU A 56 25.82 -13.35 -26.69
CA LEU A 56 26.52 -12.13 -27.06
C LEU A 56 26.85 -12.18 -28.55
N ALA A 57 26.46 -11.16 -29.32
CA ALA A 57 27.10 -10.95 -30.62
C ALA A 57 28.57 -10.56 -30.39
N PRO A 58 29.54 -11.18 -31.09
CA PRO A 58 30.95 -10.86 -30.92
C PRO A 58 31.22 -9.41 -31.36
N GLY A 59 31.63 -8.56 -30.40
CA GLY A 59 31.95 -7.14 -30.62
C GLY A 59 31.15 -6.13 -29.79
N GLU A 60 30.22 -6.58 -28.95
CA GLU A 60 29.37 -5.67 -28.16
C GLU A 60 30.06 -5.12 -26.90
N THR A 61 29.90 -3.81 -26.68
CA THR A 61 30.33 -3.11 -25.47
C THR A 61 29.46 -3.45 -24.27
N TRP A 62 30.07 -3.55 -23.08
CA TRP A 62 29.41 -3.81 -21.77
C TRP A 62 28.14 -2.97 -21.48
N THR A 63 28.03 -1.79 -22.08
CA THR A 63 26.86 -0.89 -22.01
C THR A 63 25.56 -1.50 -22.59
N LEU A 64 25.65 -2.41 -23.56
CA LEU A 64 24.50 -3.13 -24.14
C LEU A 64 23.82 -4.08 -23.14
N TYR A 65 24.51 -4.48 -22.05
CA TYR A 65 23.99 -5.38 -21.02
C TYR A 65 23.53 -4.66 -19.76
N ILE A 66 24.18 -3.55 -19.42
CA ILE A 66 23.81 -2.75 -18.25
C ILE A 66 22.41 -2.17 -18.43
N PHE A 67 22.08 -1.68 -19.63
CA PHE A 67 20.78 -1.06 -19.85
C PHE A 67 19.59 -2.04 -19.67
N PRO A 68 19.57 -3.24 -20.31
CA PRO A 68 18.53 -4.25 -20.06
C PRO A 68 18.48 -4.72 -18.60
N ALA A 69 19.64 -4.91 -17.96
CA ALA A 69 19.71 -5.31 -16.55
C ALA A 69 19.10 -4.25 -15.62
N ILE A 70 19.44 -2.97 -15.82
CA ILE A 70 18.86 -1.86 -15.06
C ILE A 70 17.36 -1.75 -15.35
N MET A 71 16.93 -1.92 -16.60
CA MET A 71 15.51 -1.93 -16.95
C MET A 71 14.75 -3.05 -16.25
N LEU A 72 15.28 -4.27 -16.23
CA LEU A 72 14.68 -5.42 -15.54
C LEU A 72 14.60 -5.18 -14.03
N LEU A 73 15.65 -4.63 -13.43
CA LEU A 73 15.65 -4.25 -12.01
C LEU A 73 14.60 -3.16 -11.71
N ALA A 74 14.45 -2.16 -12.59
CA ALA A 74 13.44 -1.12 -12.44
C ALA A 74 12.02 -1.70 -12.56
N LEU A 75 11.79 -2.60 -13.51
CA LEU A 75 10.51 -3.31 -13.67
C LEU A 75 10.20 -4.20 -12.46
N LEU A 76 11.18 -4.96 -11.97
CA LEU A 76 11.05 -5.79 -10.77
C LEU A 76 10.74 -4.93 -9.54
N TYR A 77 11.46 -3.82 -9.36
CA TYR A 77 11.21 -2.88 -8.27
C TYR A 77 9.79 -2.30 -8.37
N GLY A 78 9.37 -1.83 -9.55
CA GLY A 78 8.02 -1.32 -9.76
C GLY A 78 6.93 -2.35 -9.51
N PHE A 79 7.14 -3.60 -9.96
CA PHE A 79 6.26 -4.73 -9.70
C PHE A 79 6.09 -4.98 -8.20
N ILE A 80 7.21 -5.12 -7.46
CA ILE A 80 7.21 -5.33 -6.01
C ILE A 80 6.50 -4.16 -5.34
N TYR A 81 6.91 -2.93 -5.64
CA TYR A 81 6.36 -1.74 -5.01
C TYR A 81 4.83 -1.66 -5.15
N ILE A 82 4.31 -1.74 -6.38
CA ILE A 82 2.87 -1.61 -6.65
C ILE A 82 2.08 -2.79 -6.04
N THR A 83 2.62 -4.01 -6.14
CA THR A 83 1.96 -5.20 -5.59
C THR A 83 1.88 -5.16 -4.07
N PHE A 84 2.96 -4.73 -3.40
CA PHE A 84 2.97 -4.56 -1.94
C PHE A 84 2.01 -3.44 -1.48
N TYR A 85 1.81 -2.38 -2.27
CA TYR A 85 0.79 -1.38 -1.96
C TYR A 85 -0.64 -1.93 -2.01
N TYR A 86 -0.91 -2.88 -2.89
CA TYR A 86 -2.21 -3.55 -2.95
C TYR A 86 -2.33 -4.72 -1.96
N TYR A 87 -1.24 -5.10 -1.28
CA TYR A 87 -1.22 -6.24 -0.34
C TYR A 87 -2.36 -6.13 0.67
N ASN A 88 -2.47 -5.01 1.40
CA ASN A 88 -3.62 -4.72 2.27
C ASN A 88 -4.62 -3.83 1.52
N HIS A 89 -5.46 -4.45 0.70
CA HIS A 89 -6.38 -3.73 -0.18
C HIS A 89 -7.64 -3.22 0.52
N ARG A 90 -7.97 -3.71 1.73
CA ARG A 90 -9.19 -3.33 2.44
C ARG A 90 -8.95 -3.27 3.95
N VAL A 91 -9.44 -2.22 4.59
CA VAL A 91 -9.46 -2.08 6.06
C VAL A 91 -10.87 -1.71 6.50
N ILE A 92 -11.36 -2.37 7.53
CA ILE A 92 -12.65 -2.11 8.16
C ILE A 92 -12.37 -1.67 9.59
N TYR A 93 -12.99 -0.58 10.04
CA TYR A 93 -12.87 -0.14 11.42
C TYR A 93 -14.22 0.28 11.99
N ASN A 94 -14.38 0.06 13.29
CA ASN A 94 -15.54 0.47 14.08
C ASN A 94 -15.10 0.93 15.47
N SER A 95 -16.04 1.07 16.41
CA SER A 95 -15.76 1.53 17.76
C SER A 95 -14.92 0.57 18.60
N GLU A 96 -14.76 -0.68 18.17
CA GLU A 96 -14.07 -1.73 18.95
C GLU A 96 -12.77 -2.20 18.29
N THR A 97 -12.76 -2.33 16.96
CA THR A 97 -11.70 -3.02 16.22
C THR A 97 -11.30 -2.31 14.94
N VAL A 98 -10.07 -2.58 14.52
CA VAL A 98 -9.55 -2.33 13.19
C VAL A 98 -9.16 -3.67 12.58
N THR A 99 -9.70 -3.98 11.41
CA THR A 99 -9.45 -5.24 10.70
C THR A 99 -8.95 -4.96 9.29
N ALA A 100 -7.75 -5.42 8.97
CA ALA A 100 -7.18 -5.34 7.63
C ALA A 100 -7.28 -6.69 6.91
N TYR A 101 -7.63 -6.63 5.64
CA TYR A 101 -7.74 -7.78 4.74
C TYR A 101 -6.66 -7.68 3.67
N ASP A 102 -5.89 -8.75 3.52
CA ASP A 102 -4.93 -8.86 2.45
C ASP A 102 -5.59 -9.28 1.12
N ALA A 103 -4.86 -9.15 0.01
CA ALA A 103 -5.31 -9.52 -1.33
C ALA A 103 -5.61 -11.04 -1.48
N TRP A 104 -5.17 -11.88 -0.53
CA TRP A 104 -5.42 -13.33 -0.50
C TRP A 104 -6.55 -13.71 0.48
N GLY A 105 -7.26 -12.73 1.04
CA GLY A 105 -8.40 -12.94 1.93
C GLY A 105 -8.03 -13.24 3.39
N ARG A 106 -6.75 -13.15 3.78
CA ARG A 106 -6.37 -13.26 5.19
C ARG A 106 -6.72 -11.96 5.91
N ALA A 107 -7.18 -12.07 7.15
CA ALA A 107 -7.55 -10.93 7.97
C ALA A 107 -6.63 -10.82 9.20
N LYS A 108 -6.29 -9.58 9.56
CA LYS A 108 -5.65 -9.24 10.84
C LYS A 108 -6.50 -8.20 11.53
N SER A 109 -6.89 -8.49 12.77
CA SER A 109 -7.70 -7.59 13.59
C SER A 109 -6.94 -7.14 14.82
N ILE A 110 -7.10 -5.88 15.21
CA ILE A 110 -6.58 -5.28 16.43
C ILE A 110 -7.75 -4.59 17.12
N ARG A 111 -8.01 -4.94 18.38
CA ARG A 111 -8.92 -4.16 19.24
C ARG A 111 -8.25 -2.86 19.66
N TRP A 112 -9.01 -1.77 19.74
CA TRP A 112 -8.45 -0.50 20.20
C TRP A 112 -7.81 -0.61 21.59
N THR A 113 -8.40 -1.38 22.50
CA THR A 113 -7.86 -1.63 23.85
C THR A 113 -6.49 -2.33 23.87
N ASP A 114 -6.20 -3.08 22.81
CA ASP A 114 -4.99 -3.89 22.67
C ASP A 114 -3.91 -3.15 21.88
N LEU A 115 -4.18 -1.92 21.45
CA LEU A 115 -3.21 -1.07 20.80
C LEU A 115 -2.11 -0.70 21.80
N LYS A 116 -0.86 -0.89 21.39
CA LYS A 116 0.34 -0.53 22.16
C LYS A 116 0.95 0.75 21.59
N ASP A 117 1.07 0.82 20.27
CA ASP A 117 1.82 1.88 19.61
C ASP A 117 1.34 2.10 18.17
N ALA A 118 1.77 3.19 17.55
CA ALA A 118 1.61 3.41 16.12
C ALA A 118 2.83 4.12 15.53
N GLU A 119 3.14 3.84 14.28
CA GLU A 119 4.21 4.48 13.51
C GLU A 119 3.66 5.03 12.21
N PHE A 120 4.19 6.17 11.76
CA PHE A 120 3.99 6.66 10.41
C PHE A 120 5.27 6.50 9.60
N ASN A 121 5.22 5.65 8.56
CA ASN A 121 6.33 5.52 7.64
C ASN A 121 6.24 6.63 6.59
N VAL A 122 7.12 7.63 6.67
CA VAL A 122 7.11 8.80 5.78
C VAL A 122 7.39 8.42 4.32
N VAL A 123 8.26 7.44 4.08
CA VAL A 123 8.69 7.01 2.74
C VAL A 123 7.54 6.34 2.00
N MET A 124 6.87 5.38 2.65
CA MET A 124 5.76 4.64 2.07
C MET A 124 4.39 5.32 2.30
N GLN A 125 4.36 6.37 3.12
CA GLN A 125 3.15 7.07 3.56
C GLN A 125 2.15 6.07 4.17
N GLU A 126 2.61 5.30 5.15
CA GLU A 126 1.83 4.23 5.78
C GLU A 126 1.60 4.50 7.26
N ILE A 127 0.38 4.29 7.74
CA ILE A 127 0.06 4.24 9.17
C ILE A 127 0.13 2.78 9.62
N ARG A 128 0.91 2.53 10.67
CA ARG A 128 1.18 1.19 11.19
C ARG A 128 0.84 1.09 12.67
N PRO A 129 -0.40 0.74 13.04
CA PRO A 129 -0.75 0.41 14.42
C PRO A 129 -0.19 -0.96 14.84
N TYR A 130 0.34 -1.01 16.07
CA TYR A 130 0.94 -2.16 16.72
C TYR A 130 0.11 -2.56 17.94
N SER A 131 -0.24 -3.84 18.03
CA SER A 131 -0.89 -4.42 19.20
C SER A 131 0.12 -4.86 20.27
N LYS A 132 -0.35 -4.99 21.51
CA LYS A 132 0.40 -5.56 22.64
C LYS A 132 0.87 -7.01 22.37
N GLN A 133 0.14 -7.74 21.52
CA GLN A 133 0.44 -9.12 21.13
C GLN A 133 1.41 -9.22 19.94
N GLY A 134 1.95 -8.11 19.45
CA GLY A 134 2.90 -8.09 18.32
C GLY A 134 2.26 -8.15 16.93
N CYS A 135 0.93 -8.20 16.84
CA CYS A 135 0.22 -8.01 15.57
C CYS A 135 0.36 -6.55 15.09
N ARG A 136 0.63 -6.35 13.79
CA ARG A 136 0.71 -5.06 13.13
C ARG A 136 -0.24 -5.02 11.94
N ILE A 137 -1.01 -3.94 11.82
CA ILE A 137 -1.78 -3.61 10.61
C ILE A 137 -0.99 -2.54 9.85
N VAL A 138 -0.95 -2.63 8.52
CA VAL A 138 -0.26 -1.65 7.66
C VAL A 138 -1.31 -1.02 6.74
N MET A 139 -1.52 0.29 6.87
CA MET A 139 -2.46 1.06 6.07
C MET A 139 -1.69 2.03 5.18
N GLY A 140 -1.66 1.76 3.87
CA GLY A 140 -1.00 2.63 2.90
C GLY A 140 -1.86 3.81 2.46
N ARG A 141 -1.21 4.90 2.05
CA ARG A 141 -1.82 6.15 1.57
C ARG A 141 -2.92 6.02 0.51
N TYR A 142 -2.87 4.98 -0.31
CA TYR A 142 -3.84 4.76 -1.39
C TYR A 142 -5.15 4.11 -0.93
N LEU A 143 -5.24 3.71 0.35
CA LEU A 143 -6.52 3.38 0.96
C LEU A 143 -7.40 4.63 1.00
N TYR A 144 -8.51 4.59 0.28
CA TYR A 144 -9.54 5.61 0.34
C TYR A 144 -10.12 5.69 1.76
N GLY A 145 -10.28 6.89 2.29
CA GLY A 145 -10.80 7.12 3.64
C GLY A 145 -9.74 7.20 4.73
N LEU A 146 -8.46 7.34 4.39
CA LEU A 146 -7.37 7.40 5.38
C LEU A 146 -7.52 8.60 6.33
N ASP A 147 -7.97 9.76 5.82
CA ASP A 147 -8.21 10.95 6.65
C ASP A 147 -9.34 10.70 7.67
N ASP A 148 -10.45 10.08 7.25
CA ASP A 148 -11.55 9.70 8.16
C ASP A 148 -11.10 8.64 9.19
N PHE A 149 -10.19 7.74 8.79
CA PHE A 149 -9.57 6.81 9.71
C PHE A 149 -8.71 7.54 10.75
N THR A 150 -7.92 8.54 10.35
CA THR A 150 -7.11 9.29 11.32
C THR A 150 -7.96 10.02 12.35
N GLN A 151 -9.12 10.55 11.97
CA GLN A 151 -10.07 11.17 12.90
C GLN A 151 -10.70 10.14 13.85
N GLY A 152 -11.13 8.98 13.32
CA GLY A 152 -11.63 7.87 14.14
C GLY A 152 -10.56 7.35 15.11
N PHE A 153 -9.33 7.23 14.65
CA PHE A 153 -8.20 6.81 15.46
C PHE A 153 -7.89 7.84 16.57
N ALA A 154 -7.97 9.14 16.28
CA ALA A 154 -7.77 10.20 17.26
C ALA A 154 -8.83 10.19 18.38
N THR A 155 -10.04 9.69 18.09
CA THR A 155 -11.10 9.53 19.09
C THR A 155 -10.74 8.48 20.14
N HIS A 156 -10.02 7.43 19.74
CA HIS A 156 -9.61 6.36 20.66
C HIS A 156 -8.24 6.61 21.31
N HIS A 157 -7.26 7.12 20.54
CA HIS A 157 -5.88 7.31 20.98
C HIS A 157 -5.30 8.65 20.49
N PRO A 158 -5.78 9.79 21.01
CA PRO A 158 -5.40 11.11 20.53
C PRO A 158 -3.89 11.33 20.57
N TYR A 159 -3.24 10.99 21.70
CA TYR A 159 -1.80 11.16 21.88
C TYR A 159 -0.95 10.38 20.86
N LEU A 160 -1.40 9.18 20.46
CA LEU A 160 -0.68 8.42 19.45
C LEU A 160 -0.77 9.11 18.10
N VAL A 161 -1.97 9.55 17.70
CA VAL A 161 -2.18 10.27 16.43
C VAL A 161 -1.37 11.56 16.36
N GLN A 162 -1.36 12.34 17.44
CA GLN A 162 -0.57 13.57 17.53
C GLN A 162 0.92 13.27 17.34
N ARG A 163 1.43 12.23 18.01
CA ARG A 163 2.83 11.81 17.92
C ARG A 163 3.22 11.29 16.53
N ILE A 164 2.33 10.57 15.85
CA ILE A 164 2.65 9.97 14.53
C ILE A 164 2.45 10.92 13.35
N LEU A 165 1.52 11.88 13.45
CA LEU A 165 1.22 12.79 12.34
C LEU A 165 1.83 14.17 12.51
N ASP A 166 2.41 14.47 13.68
CA ASP A 166 2.97 15.79 14.04
C ASP A 166 1.97 16.94 13.76
N ARG A 167 0.68 16.62 13.89
CA ARG A 167 -0.43 17.56 13.72
C ARG A 167 -0.93 17.96 15.10
N PRO A 168 -1.11 19.26 15.38
CA PRO A 168 -1.84 19.67 16.57
C PRO A 168 -3.24 19.04 16.52
N LEU A 169 -3.63 18.39 17.60
CA LEU A 169 -5.05 18.15 17.84
C LEU A 169 -5.62 19.52 18.21
N PHE A 170 -6.68 19.92 17.48
CA PHE A 170 -7.31 21.24 17.48
C PHE A 170 -6.64 22.28 16.56
#